data_AF-A0A9N8JPG8-F1
#
_entry.id   AF-A0A9N8JPG8-F1
#
_cell.length_a   1.000
_cell.length_b   1.000
_cell.length_c   1.000
_cell.angle_alpha   90.00
_cell.angle_beta   90.00
_cell.angle_gamma   90.00
#
_symmetry.space_group_name_H-M   'P 1'
#
loop_
_entity.id
_entity.type
_entity.pdbx_description
1 polymer ?
#
loop_
_entity_poly.entity_id
_entity_poly.type
_entity_poly.pdbx_seq_one_letter_code
_entity_poly.pdbx_strand_id
1 'polypeptide(L)'
;MFEGFGDAHILLPSTPAIDYDFFVPPHVTPCGPIIQPHVPLVETDPMLHAWLHLGPTVLINFGSHIVVDRCLATEFALGIKTLLDRRPDVQILWKLKTNVNLGDALSVIAHEIKEKRVWIEPWLPAQPIAILTAGNVVCMVHHGGSNSYHEAIL
;
A
#
# COMPACT_ATOMS: atom_id res chain seq x y z
N MET A 1 10.92 -24.81 -14.14
CA MET A 1 10.83 -26.08 -13.39
C MET A 1 11.83 -25.97 -12.26
N PHE A 2 11.40 -26.01 -11.00
CA PHE A 2 12.25 -25.74 -9.84
C PHE A 2 13.15 -26.95 -9.54
N GLU A 3 14.28 -27.08 -10.25
CA GLU A 3 15.35 -28.02 -9.87
C GLU A 3 16.15 -27.40 -8.71
N GLY A 4 15.81 -27.76 -7.47
CA GLY A 4 16.56 -27.25 -6.31
C GLY A 4 16.09 -27.63 -4.92
N PHE A 5 14.89 -28.22 -4.75
CA PHE A 5 14.31 -28.42 -3.41
C PHE A 5 14.30 -29.86 -2.89
N GLY A 6 14.75 -30.86 -3.66
CA GLY A 6 14.83 -32.25 -3.19
C GLY A 6 13.53 -32.74 -2.54
N ASP A 7 13.63 -33.34 -1.35
CA ASP A 7 12.50 -33.84 -0.53
C ASP A 7 11.91 -32.77 0.42
N ALA A 8 12.22 -31.48 0.21
CA ALA A 8 11.76 -30.43 1.11
C ALA A 8 10.25 -30.26 1.05
N HIS A 9 9.65 -30.09 2.23
CA HIS A 9 8.26 -29.66 2.36
C HIS A 9 8.18 -28.14 2.21
N ILE A 10 7.41 -27.65 1.25
CA ILE A 10 7.35 -26.23 0.88
C ILE A 10 6.12 -25.60 1.53
N LEU A 11 6.34 -24.49 2.24
CA LEU A 11 5.27 -23.65 2.76
C LEU A 11 5.03 -22.50 1.77
N LEU A 12 3.78 -22.32 1.35
CA LEU A 12 3.39 -21.27 0.43
C LEU A 12 2.61 -20.19 1.22
N PRO A 13 2.99 -18.90 1.13
CA PRO A 13 2.39 -17.83 1.92
C PRO A 13 1.01 -17.39 1.42
N SER A 14 0.36 -18.20 0.58
CA SER A 14 -0.95 -17.95 -0.01
C SER A 14 -1.95 -19.07 0.32
N THR A 15 -3.17 -18.96 -0.20
CA THR A 15 -4.19 -20.03 -0.16
C THR A 15 -4.79 -20.23 -1.55
N PRO A 16 -5.38 -21.39 -1.85
CA PRO A 16 -6.06 -21.61 -3.13
C PRO A 16 -7.17 -20.59 -3.45
N ALA A 17 -7.73 -19.90 -2.44
CA ALA A 17 -8.78 -18.91 -2.64
C ALA A 17 -8.27 -17.56 -3.15
N ILE A 18 -6.98 -17.24 -2.94
CA ILE A 18 -6.36 -15.96 -3.31
C ILE A 18 -5.33 -16.08 -4.43
N ASP A 19 -5.13 -17.31 -4.91
CA ASP A 19 -4.19 -17.67 -5.96
C ASP A 19 -4.93 -18.14 -7.21
N TYR A 20 -4.18 -18.34 -8.29
CA TYR A 20 -4.71 -18.95 -9.51
C TYR A 20 -5.11 -20.41 -9.26
N ASP A 21 -6.02 -20.93 -10.09
CA ASP A 21 -6.33 -22.35 -10.08
C ASP A 21 -5.14 -23.14 -10.64
N PHE A 22 -4.42 -23.83 -9.75
CA PHE A 22 -3.30 -24.70 -10.11
C PHE A 22 -3.24 -25.94 -9.23
N PHE A 23 -2.66 -27.00 -9.78
CA PHE A 23 -2.37 -28.21 -9.03
C PHE A 23 -1.32 -27.93 -7.96
N VAL A 24 -1.69 -28.12 -6.69
CA VAL A 24 -0.79 -28.04 -5.54
C VAL A 24 -0.19 -29.43 -5.28
N PRO A 25 1.14 -29.62 -5.43
CA PRO A 25 1.77 -30.90 -5.15
C PRO A 25 1.63 -31.31 -3.67
N PRO A 26 1.62 -32.62 -3.33
CA PRO A 26 1.44 -33.06 -1.94
C PRO A 26 2.48 -32.57 -0.93
N HIS A 27 3.69 -32.22 -1.39
CA HIS A 27 4.77 -31.68 -0.55
C HIS A 27 4.72 -30.15 -0.41
N VAL A 28 3.66 -29.50 -0.89
CA VAL A 28 3.43 -28.06 -0.77
C VAL A 28 2.21 -27.82 0.11
N THR A 29 2.36 -27.01 1.17
CA THR A 29 1.25 -26.59 2.03
C THR A 29 1.00 -25.09 1.88
N PRO A 30 -0.13 -24.68 1.29
CA PRO A 30 -0.61 -23.31 1.34
C PRO A 30 -1.05 -22.98 2.78
N CYS A 31 -0.36 -22.04 3.42
CA CYS A 31 -0.61 -21.62 4.79
C CYS A 31 -0.66 -20.09 4.94
N GLY A 32 -1.03 -19.40 3.87
CA GLY A 32 -1.17 -17.96 3.83
C GLY A 32 -2.51 -17.38 4.29
N PRO A 33 -2.63 -16.04 4.25
CA PRO A 33 -1.53 -15.08 4.14
C PRO A 33 -0.64 -15.11 5.40
N ILE A 34 0.69 -15.15 5.23
CA ILE A 34 1.63 -15.09 6.36
C ILE A 34 1.99 -13.61 6.59
N ILE A 35 1.41 -13.00 7.62
CA ILE A 35 1.59 -11.57 7.91
C ILE A 35 2.14 -11.38 9.32
N GLN A 36 2.91 -10.32 9.50
CA GLN A 36 3.40 -9.93 10.81
C GLN A 36 2.25 -9.51 11.73
N PRO A 37 2.29 -9.90 13.02
CA PRO A 37 1.43 -9.32 14.03
C PRO A 37 1.61 -7.80 14.07
N HIS A 38 0.51 -7.08 14.21
CA HIS A 38 0.52 -5.62 14.29
C HIS A 38 -0.26 -5.13 15.50
N VAL A 39 0.13 -3.95 15.98
CA VAL A 39 -0.59 -3.21 17.01
C VAL A 39 -1.64 -2.35 16.30
N PRO A 40 -2.86 -2.18 16.86
CA PRO A 40 -3.87 -1.30 16.28
C PRO A 40 -3.34 0.11 16.00
N LEU A 41 -3.79 0.70 14.88
CA LEU A 41 -3.30 2.02 14.49
C LEU A 41 -3.59 3.10 15.53
N VAL A 42 -4.75 3.05 16.19
CA VAL A 42 -5.14 4.02 17.23
C VAL A 42 -4.15 4.07 18.40
N GLU A 43 -3.43 2.97 18.67
CA GLU A 43 -2.43 2.90 19.75
C GLU A 43 -1.05 3.38 19.29
N THR A 44 -0.73 3.25 18.01
CA THR A 44 0.60 3.56 17.45
C THR A 44 0.67 4.96 16.84
N ASP A 45 -0.39 5.40 16.17
CA ASP A 45 -0.54 6.73 15.58
C ASP A 45 -2.02 7.20 15.65
N PRO A 46 -2.46 7.76 16.80
CA PRO A 46 -3.82 8.26 16.98
C PRO A 46 -4.18 9.39 16.00
N MET A 47 -3.20 10.19 15.56
CA MET A 47 -3.45 11.30 14.63
C MET A 47 -3.74 10.77 13.23
N LEU A 48 -2.93 9.82 12.74
CA LEU A 48 -3.21 9.16 11.47
C LEU A 48 -4.54 8.40 11.53
N HIS A 49 -4.81 7.70 12.64
CA HIS A 49 -6.09 7.05 12.85
C HIS A 49 -7.27 8.03 12.73
N ALA A 50 -7.22 9.16 13.44
CA ALA A 50 -8.28 10.17 13.37
C ALA A 50 -8.42 10.76 11.96
N TRP A 51 -7.31 11.01 11.27
CA TRP A 51 -7.32 11.51 9.90
C TRP A 51 -7.94 10.50 8.92
N LEU A 52 -7.63 9.20 9.03
CA LEU A 52 -8.25 8.16 8.20
C LEU A 52 -9.78 8.12 8.36
N HIS A 53 -10.30 8.50 9.52
CA HIS A 53 -11.74 8.53 9.78
C HIS A 53 -12.45 9.77 9.21
N LEU A 54 -11.73 10.72 8.60
CA LEU A 54 -12.35 11.86 7.92
C LEU A 54 -13.03 11.47 6.60
N GLY A 55 -12.59 10.38 5.96
CA GLY A 55 -13.23 9.88 4.75
C GLY A 55 -12.53 8.69 4.09
N PRO A 56 -13.16 8.11 3.04
CA PRO A 56 -12.58 7.04 2.23
C PRO A 56 -11.16 7.40 1.74
N THR A 57 -10.18 6.56 2.06
CA THR A 57 -8.78 6.81 1.79
C THR A 57 -8.23 5.89 0.71
N VAL A 58 -7.48 6.45 -0.24
CA VAL A 58 -6.59 5.67 -1.11
C VAL A 58 -5.17 5.69 -0.53
N LEU A 59 -4.61 4.50 -0.27
CA LEU A 59 -3.23 4.33 0.17
C LEU A 59 -2.33 4.07 -1.03
N ILE A 60 -1.32 4.92 -1.25
CA ILE A 60 -0.30 4.72 -2.29
C ILE A 60 1.01 4.35 -1.60
N ASN A 61 1.45 3.10 -1.77
CA ASN A 61 2.66 2.56 -1.14
C ASN A 61 3.40 1.57 -2.04
N PHE A 62 4.54 2.00 -2.59
CA PHE A 62 5.39 1.18 -3.47
C PHE A 62 6.47 0.38 -2.71
N GLY A 63 6.28 0.12 -1.43
CA GLY A 63 7.23 -0.64 -0.62
C GLY A 63 8.51 0.14 -0.31
N SER A 64 9.60 -0.58 -0.02
CA SER A 64 10.88 0.00 0.41
C SER A 64 11.82 0.35 -0.75
N HIS A 65 11.67 -0.32 -1.90
CA HIS A 65 12.65 -0.32 -2.98
C HIS A 65 12.38 0.74 -4.06
N ILE A 66 11.11 1.06 -4.32
CA ILE A 66 10.78 2.05 -5.33
C ILE A 66 11.11 3.46 -4.82
N VAL A 67 11.93 4.16 -5.60
CA VAL A 67 12.28 5.56 -5.41
C VAL A 67 11.64 6.35 -6.55
N VAL A 68 10.75 7.26 -6.19
CA VAL A 68 9.96 8.07 -7.12
C VAL A 68 10.84 9.18 -7.69
N ASP A 69 10.96 9.21 -9.01
CA ASP A 69 11.59 10.32 -9.73
C ASP A 69 10.57 11.43 -10.05
N ARG A 70 11.06 12.51 -10.66
CA ARG A 70 10.21 13.66 -11.02
C ARG A 70 9.10 13.29 -12.02
N CYS A 71 9.38 12.41 -12.97
CA CYS A 71 8.42 12.01 -14.00
C CYS A 71 7.26 11.25 -13.35
N LEU A 72 7.57 10.21 -12.59
CA LEU A 72 6.60 9.41 -11.87
C LEU A 72 5.79 10.24 -10.88
N ALA A 73 6.43 11.15 -10.14
CA ALA A 73 5.73 12.06 -9.22
C ALA A 73 4.71 12.95 -9.95
N THR A 74 5.06 13.46 -11.14
CA THR A 74 4.18 14.32 -11.94
C THR A 74 2.96 13.55 -12.42
N GLU A 75 3.15 12.36 -12.99
CA GLU A 75 2.05 11.52 -13.47
C GLU A 75 1.12 11.08 -12.34
N PHE A 76 1.69 10.72 -11.18
CA PHE A 76 0.89 10.40 -10.00
C PHE A 76 0.13 11.61 -9.47
N ALA A 77 0.72 12.80 -9.44
CA ALA A 77 0.03 14.01 -9.02
C ALA A 77 -1.16 14.34 -9.96
N LEU A 78 -0.98 14.18 -11.28
CA LEU A 78 -2.07 14.35 -12.26
C LEU A 78 -3.19 13.31 -12.06
N GLY A 79 -2.83 12.05 -11.83
CA GLY A 79 -3.78 10.98 -11.53
C GLY A 79 -4.56 11.21 -10.24
N ILE A 80 -3.86 11.62 -9.17
CA ILE A 80 -4.47 12.00 -7.89
C ILE A 80 -5.43 13.16 -8.08
N LYS A 81 -5.02 14.21 -8.79
CA LYS A 81 -5.88 15.38 -9.07
C LYS A 81 -7.17 14.96 -9.77
N THR A 82 -7.03 14.14 -10.82
CA THR A 82 -8.14 13.59 -11.61
C THR A 82 -9.13 12.80 -10.75
N LEU A 83 -8.65 12.03 -9.77
CA LEU A 83 -9.46 11.30 -8.81
C LEU A 83 -10.17 12.25 -7.85
N LEU A 84 -9.44 13.18 -7.23
CA LEU A 84 -9.98 14.08 -6.21
C LEU A 84 -11.04 15.04 -6.75
N ASP A 85 -10.92 15.45 -8.01
CA ASP A 85 -11.91 16.26 -8.72
C ASP A 85 -13.21 15.49 -8.99
N ARG A 86 -13.14 14.17 -9.21
CA ARG A 86 -14.32 13.30 -9.43
C ARG A 86 -14.92 12.75 -8.15
N ARG A 87 -14.12 12.63 -7.10
CA ARG A 87 -14.48 12.04 -5.81
C ARG A 87 -14.13 13.01 -4.69
N PRO A 88 -14.95 14.06 -4.47
CA PRO A 88 -14.69 15.09 -3.46
C PRO A 88 -14.64 14.54 -2.02
N ASP A 89 -15.18 13.35 -1.80
CA ASP A 89 -15.21 12.63 -0.53
C ASP A 89 -13.93 11.83 -0.22
N VAL A 90 -13.09 11.58 -1.23
CA VAL A 90 -11.87 10.76 -1.06
C VAL A 90 -10.69 11.59 -0.60
N GLN A 91 -9.84 10.99 0.23
CA GLN A 91 -8.53 11.49 0.65
C GLN A 91 -7.40 10.50 0.26
N ILE A 92 -6.15 10.97 0.25
CA ILE A 92 -4.99 10.19 -0.19
C ILE A 92 -3.92 10.15 0.88
N LEU A 93 -3.43 8.96 1.21
CA LEU A 93 -2.20 8.75 1.97
C LEU A 93 -1.14 8.21 1.01
N TRP A 94 -0.07 8.96 0.79
CA TRP A 94 0.98 8.59 -0.16
C TRP A 94 2.34 8.51 0.51
N LYS A 95 2.90 7.30 0.55
CA LYS A 95 4.32 7.08 0.84
C LYS A 95 5.17 7.43 -0.38
N LEU A 96 5.74 8.63 -0.39
CA LEU A 96 6.58 9.13 -1.49
C LEU A 96 8.05 9.13 -1.06
N LYS A 97 8.73 8.01 -1.31
CA LYS A 97 10.19 7.94 -1.17
C LYS A 97 10.85 8.51 -2.43
N THR A 98 11.65 9.56 -2.30
CA THR A 98 12.42 10.15 -3.41
C THR A 98 13.84 10.49 -2.97
N ASN A 99 14.78 10.51 -3.92
CA ASN A 99 16.17 10.96 -3.74
C ASN A 99 16.51 12.18 -4.62
N VAL A 100 15.52 12.73 -5.32
CA VAL A 100 15.68 13.90 -6.18
C VAL A 100 14.81 15.05 -5.68
N ASN A 101 15.16 16.27 -6.06
CA ASN A 101 14.26 17.41 -5.87
C ASN A 101 13.10 17.30 -6.88
N LEU A 102 11.88 17.21 -6.37
CA LEU A 102 10.68 17.09 -7.20
C LEU A 102 10.27 18.41 -7.87
N GLY A 103 10.78 19.55 -7.41
CA GLY A 103 10.44 20.88 -7.93
C GLY A 103 8.93 21.12 -7.89
N ASP A 104 8.35 21.38 -9.06
CA ASP A 104 6.93 21.63 -9.30
C ASP A 104 6.12 20.38 -9.64
N ALA A 105 6.68 19.17 -9.56
CA ALA A 105 5.99 17.93 -9.95
C ALA A 105 4.67 17.69 -9.20
N LEU A 106 4.54 18.20 -7.97
CA LEU A 106 3.34 18.06 -7.15
C LEU A 106 2.45 19.32 -7.17
N SER A 107 2.78 20.32 -7.99
CA SER A 107 2.09 21.63 -7.99
C SER A 107 0.59 21.52 -8.27
N VAL A 108 0.19 20.58 -9.12
CA VAL A 108 -1.22 20.35 -9.50
C VAL A 108 -2.11 19.85 -8.35
N ILE A 109 -1.51 19.34 -7.26
CA ILE A 109 -2.19 18.92 -6.03
C ILE A 109 -1.75 19.72 -4.80
N ALA A 110 -1.08 20.86 -4.99
CA ALA A 110 -0.50 21.63 -3.88
C ALA A 110 -1.57 22.14 -2.91
N HIS A 111 -2.77 22.47 -3.40
CA HIS A 111 -3.88 22.88 -2.57
C HIS A 111 -4.36 21.73 -1.66
N GLU A 112 -4.53 20.54 -2.22
CA GLU A 112 -5.00 19.35 -1.50
C GLU A 112 -3.97 18.85 -0.49
N ILE A 113 -2.67 19.03 -0.76
CA ILE A 113 -1.60 18.80 0.22
C ILE A 113 -1.73 19.80 1.39
N LYS A 114 -1.91 21.09 1.09
CA LYS A 114 -2.04 22.15 2.10
C LYS A 114 -3.25 21.93 3.01
N GLU A 115 -4.39 21.53 2.45
CA GLU A 115 -5.61 21.20 3.20
C GLU A 115 -5.57 19.81 3.86
N LYS A 116 -4.42 19.11 3.77
CA LYS A 116 -4.22 17.76 4.32
C LYS A 116 -5.21 16.72 3.78
N ARG A 117 -5.81 16.95 2.60
CA ARG A 117 -6.59 15.95 1.87
C ARG A 117 -5.69 14.96 1.14
N VAL A 118 -4.48 15.38 0.79
CA VAL A 118 -3.38 14.51 0.38
C VAL A 118 -2.30 14.57 1.46
N TRP A 119 -2.13 13.48 2.21
CA TRP A 119 -1.05 13.32 3.18
C TRP A 119 0.11 12.59 2.51
N ILE A 120 1.26 13.27 2.39
CA ILE A 120 2.49 12.69 1.85
C ILE A 120 3.51 12.50 2.97
N GLU A 121 4.12 11.31 3.03
CA GLU A 121 5.26 11.03 3.91
C GLU A 121 6.36 10.27 3.14
N PRO A 122 7.66 10.47 3.45
CA PRO A 122 8.73 9.65 2.87
C PRO A 122 8.69 8.20 3.37
N TRP A 123 8.11 7.98 4.55
CA TRP A 123 7.91 6.67 5.16
C TRP A 123 6.60 6.67 5.95
N LEU A 124 5.84 5.57 5.91
CA LEU A 124 4.59 5.50 6.66
C LEU A 124 4.90 5.48 8.16
N PRO A 125 4.15 6.23 8.99
CA PRO A 125 4.39 6.32 10.43
C PRO A 125 3.96 5.05 11.18
N ALA A 126 3.13 4.22 10.56
CA ALA A 126 2.67 2.94 11.07
C ALA A 126 2.87 1.81 10.04
N GLN A 127 2.74 0.57 10.49
CA GLN A 127 2.80 -0.60 9.60
C GLN A 127 1.64 -0.56 8.59
N PRO A 128 1.86 -0.90 7.31
CA PRO A 128 0.81 -0.86 6.29
C PRO A 128 -0.44 -1.64 6.67
N ILE A 129 -0.29 -2.84 7.25
CA ILE A 129 -1.42 -3.64 7.71
C ILE A 129 -2.28 -2.93 8.77
N ALA A 130 -1.67 -2.21 9.72
CA ALA A 130 -2.42 -1.46 10.74
C ALA A 130 -3.21 -0.29 10.12
N ILE A 131 -2.68 0.31 9.06
CA ILE A 131 -3.38 1.36 8.29
C ILE A 131 -4.56 0.77 7.52
N LEU A 132 -4.37 -0.38 6.87
CA LEU A 132 -5.40 -1.06 6.09
C LEU A 132 -6.56 -1.54 6.98
N THR A 133 -6.26 -2.09 8.15
CA THR A 133 -7.27 -2.61 9.10
C THR A 133 -7.97 -1.52 9.91
N ALA A 134 -7.53 -0.26 9.84
CA ALA A 134 -8.19 0.87 10.52
C ALA A 134 -9.54 1.29 9.89
N GLY A 135 -9.97 0.63 8.81
CA GLY A 135 -11.37 0.62 8.37
C GLY A 135 -11.81 1.66 7.34
N ASN A 136 -10.96 2.60 6.95
CA ASN A 136 -11.32 3.64 5.97
C ASN A 136 -10.47 3.63 4.69
N VAL A 137 -9.54 2.68 4.53
CA VAL A 137 -8.81 2.51 3.28
C VAL A 137 -9.69 1.72 2.30
N VAL A 138 -10.02 2.33 1.17
CA VAL A 138 -10.91 1.73 0.15
C VAL A 138 -10.16 1.23 -1.08
N CYS A 139 -8.89 1.61 -1.23
CA CYS A 139 -8.03 1.16 -2.32
C CYS A 139 -6.57 1.30 -1.89
N MET A 140 -5.75 0.29 -2.23
CA MET A 140 -4.30 0.35 -2.09
C MET A 140 -3.64 0.27 -3.47
N VAL A 141 -2.83 1.27 -3.81
CA VAL A 141 -1.94 1.26 -4.97
C VAL A 141 -0.57 0.78 -4.50
N HIS A 142 -0.11 -0.36 -5.01
CA HIS A 142 1.16 -0.99 -4.61
C HIS A 142 1.93 -1.53 -5.82
N HIS A 143 3.22 -1.83 -5.61
CA HIS A 143 4.15 -2.29 -6.66
C HIS A 143 4.08 -3.81 -6.95
N GLY A 144 3.09 -4.52 -6.40
CA GLY A 144 3.00 -5.98 -6.53
C GLY A 144 3.92 -6.81 -5.62
N GLY A 145 4.64 -6.19 -4.67
CA GLY A 145 5.44 -6.93 -3.70
C GLY A 145 4.57 -7.86 -2.84
N SER A 146 5.05 -9.09 -2.60
CA SER A 146 4.28 -10.16 -1.92
C SER A 146 3.68 -9.71 -0.60
N ASN A 147 4.45 -9.09 0.30
CA ASN A 147 3.91 -8.65 1.60
C ASN A 147 2.76 -7.65 1.43
N SER A 148 2.93 -6.62 0.60
CA SER A 148 1.89 -5.62 0.37
C SER A 148 0.64 -6.19 -0.29
N TYR A 149 0.79 -7.18 -1.17
CA TYR A 149 -0.35 -7.90 -1.75
C TYR A 149 -1.12 -8.65 -0.65
N HIS A 150 -0.43 -9.47 0.15
CA HIS A 150 -1.07 -10.25 1.20
C HIS A 150 -1.71 -9.37 2.30
N GLU A 151 -1.11 -8.22 2.62
CA GLU A 151 -1.70 -7.23 3.53
C GLU A 151 -2.98 -6.61 2.98
N ALA A 152 -3.09 -6.42 1.66
CA ALA A 152 -4.21 -5.72 1.01
C ALA A 152 -5.44 -6.60 0.74
N ILE A 153 -5.28 -7.92 0.71
CA ILE A 153 -6.37 -8.89 0.43
C ILE A 153 -7.03 -9.45 1.70
N LEU A 154 -6.54 -9.06 2.89
CA LEU A 154 -7.18 -9.33 4.17
C LEU A 154 -8.43 -8.48 4.36
#